data_AF-A0A839FA23-F1
#
_entry.id   AF-A0A839FA23-F1
#
_cell.length_a   1.000
_cell.length_b   1.000
_cell.length_c   1.000
_cell.angle_alpha   90.00
_cell.angle_beta   90.00
_cell.angle_gamma   90.00
#
_symmetry.space_group_name_H-M   'P 1'
#
loop_
_entity.id
_entity.type
_entity.pdbx_description
1 polymer ?
#
loop_
_entity_poly.entity_id
_entity_poly.type
_entity_poly.pdbx_seq_one_letter_code
_entity_poly.pdbx_strand_id
1 'polypeptide(L)'
;MDKQSSDFAGFSLADKPFIWDPSSGPETRQYVRYGMKQLIFVLNGPNLNMLGKREPGIYGASTLSDIEALCRSEGEKLGVEIEFRQSNHEGDLVTWIQEAGEKKAAILINPAAYTHTSIALHDAIRAAAVTLVEVHLSNIHARESFRHHSYVSPLAKGVICGFGVDGYVMGLRALVKAAAPQ
;
A
#
# COMPACT_ATOMS: atom_id res chain seq x y z
N MET A 1 23.29 -53.94 24.64
CA MET A 1 22.89 -53.30 23.38
C MET A 1 21.64 -52.51 23.69
N ASP A 2 21.57 -51.18 23.80
CA ASP A 2 22.47 -50.02 23.70
C ASP A 2 21.75 -48.88 24.50
N LYS A 3 22.39 -48.17 25.45
CA LYS A 3 22.82 -46.74 25.39
C LYS A 3 22.29 -45.96 24.15
N GLN A 4 21.73 -44.74 24.19
CA GLN A 4 22.05 -43.52 24.94
C GLN A 4 20.93 -42.47 24.72
N SER A 5 20.70 -41.60 25.73
CA SER A 5 20.42 -40.13 25.71
C SER A 5 20.36 -39.41 24.34
N SER A 6 19.60 -38.34 24.09
CA SER A 6 19.40 -37.09 24.86
C SER A 6 18.46 -36.14 24.09
N ASP A 7 17.80 -35.24 24.84
CA ASP A 7 17.55 -33.82 24.54
C ASP A 7 17.07 -33.38 23.15
N PHE A 8 15.81 -32.94 23.09
CA PHE A 8 15.37 -31.87 22.18
C PHE A 8 14.50 -30.87 22.96
N ALA A 9 15.09 -30.25 23.98
CA ALA A 9 14.63 -28.95 24.45
C ALA A 9 15.25 -27.89 23.51
N GLY A 10 14.40 -27.14 22.79
CA GLY A 10 14.79 -25.92 22.08
C GLY A 10 14.80 -26.00 20.56
N PHE A 11 13.64 -26.15 19.91
CA PHE A 11 13.46 -25.72 18.52
C PHE A 11 12.16 -24.94 18.37
N SER A 12 12.25 -23.73 17.81
CA SER A 12 11.12 -22.90 17.41
C SER A 12 10.27 -23.63 16.36
N LEU A 13 8.95 -23.51 16.45
CA LEU A 13 7.98 -24.08 15.51
C LEU A 13 8.08 -23.51 14.07
N ALA A 14 8.94 -22.52 13.84
CA ALA A 14 9.02 -21.80 12.56
C ALA A 14 9.77 -22.53 11.43
N ASP A 15 10.60 -23.55 11.72
CA ASP A 15 11.61 -24.03 10.76
C ASP A 15 11.52 -25.52 10.37
N LYS A 16 10.40 -26.21 10.61
CA LYS A 16 10.25 -27.61 10.16
C LYS A 16 9.71 -27.71 8.72
N PRO A 17 10.38 -28.43 7.80
CA PRO A 17 9.81 -28.74 6.49
C PRO A 17 8.59 -29.67 6.65
N PHE A 18 7.55 -29.38 5.88
CA PHE A 18 6.26 -30.07 5.93
C PHE A 18 6.39 -31.56 5.56
N ILE A 19 5.97 -32.44 6.47
CA ILE A 19 5.77 -33.88 6.21
C ILE A 19 4.27 -34.09 6.05
N TRP A 20 3.85 -34.52 4.85
CA TRP A 20 2.46 -34.81 4.54
C TRP A 20 2.00 -36.11 5.23
N ASP A 21 0.86 -36.06 5.95
CA ASP A 21 0.18 -37.23 6.53
C ASP A 21 -1.13 -37.53 5.75
N PRO A 22 -1.19 -38.67 5.03
CA PRO A 22 -2.35 -39.11 4.26
C PRO A 22 -3.63 -39.35 5.07
N SER A 23 -3.56 -39.44 6.40
CA SER A 23 -4.72 -39.77 7.25
C SER A 23 -5.57 -38.56 7.65
N SER A 24 -5.15 -37.34 7.30
CA SER A 24 -5.88 -36.12 7.61
C SER A 24 -7.07 -35.89 6.64
N GLY A 25 -8.29 -35.94 7.17
CA GLY A 25 -9.54 -35.81 6.42
C GLY A 25 -9.74 -34.42 5.75
N PRO A 26 -10.80 -34.26 4.93
CA PRO A 26 -10.99 -33.11 4.03
C PRO A 26 -11.19 -31.73 4.70
N GLU A 27 -11.13 -31.67 6.03
CA GLU A 27 -11.24 -30.43 6.81
C GLU A 27 -9.92 -29.65 6.93
N THR A 28 -8.81 -30.17 6.40
CA THR A 28 -7.50 -29.50 6.36
C THR A 28 -7.30 -28.57 5.15
N ARG A 29 -8.37 -28.19 4.43
CA ARG A 29 -8.31 -27.20 3.34
C ARG A 29 -8.06 -25.76 3.80
N GLN A 30 -7.90 -25.53 5.09
CA GLN A 30 -7.35 -24.28 5.59
C GLN A 30 -5.83 -24.40 5.60
N TYR A 31 -5.23 -24.47 4.40
CA TYR A 31 -3.81 -24.21 4.25
C TYR A 31 -3.59 -22.78 4.74
N VAL A 32 -3.14 -22.66 5.99
CA VAL A 32 -2.55 -21.45 6.51
C VAL A 32 -1.41 -21.14 5.56
N ARG A 33 -1.69 -20.28 4.58
CA ARG A 33 -0.65 -19.58 3.85
C ARG A 33 0.11 -18.85 4.96
N TYR A 34 1.24 -19.40 5.37
CA TYR A 34 2.39 -18.58 5.76
C TYR A 34 2.86 -17.84 4.49
N GLY A 35 1.94 -17.10 3.88
CA GLY A 35 2.13 -16.28 2.71
C GLY A 35 2.57 -14.94 3.23
N MET A 36 3.72 -14.49 2.74
CA MET A 36 4.20 -13.14 3.00
C MET A 36 3.03 -12.15 2.89
N LYS A 37 2.88 -11.29 3.89
CA LYS A 37 1.85 -10.25 3.86
C LYS A 37 2.02 -9.46 2.57
N GLN A 38 0.92 -9.18 1.87
CA GLN A 38 0.96 -8.32 0.69
C GLN A 38 1.55 -6.97 1.11
N LEU A 39 2.58 -6.51 0.40
CA LEU A 39 3.17 -5.20 0.62
C LEU A 39 2.42 -4.14 -0.18
N ILE A 40 2.10 -3.02 0.46
CA ILE A 40 1.51 -1.85 -0.16
C ILE A 40 2.40 -0.63 0.12
N PHE A 41 2.85 0.03 -0.94
CA PHE A 41 3.50 1.32 -0.85
C PHE A 41 2.43 2.41 -0.81
N VAL A 42 2.44 3.21 0.26
CA VAL A 42 1.62 4.42 0.38
C VAL A 42 2.52 5.61 0.07
N LEU A 43 2.41 6.14 -1.16
CA LEU A 43 3.29 7.17 -1.68
C LEU A 43 2.61 8.54 -1.67
N ASN A 44 3.29 9.53 -1.11
CA ASN A 44 2.76 10.87 -0.93
C ASN A 44 3.65 11.90 -1.65
N GLY A 45 3.03 12.66 -2.55
CA GLY A 45 3.68 13.67 -3.35
C GLY A 45 3.96 14.97 -2.60
N PRO A 46 4.28 16.05 -3.35
CA PRO A 46 4.81 17.27 -2.81
C PRO A 46 3.81 18.00 -1.91
N ASN A 47 4.34 18.70 -0.91
CA ASN A 47 3.63 19.52 0.08
C ASN A 47 2.72 18.77 1.06
N LEU A 48 2.53 17.45 0.94
CA LEU A 48 1.74 16.69 1.92
C LEU A 48 2.41 16.63 3.30
N ASN A 49 3.73 16.81 3.39
CA ASN A 49 4.45 17.00 4.66
C ASN A 49 4.05 18.27 5.42
N MET A 50 3.34 19.19 4.78
CA MET A 50 2.87 20.45 5.37
C MET A 50 1.45 20.38 5.94
N LEU A 51 0.78 19.23 5.84
CA LEU A 51 -0.55 19.01 6.44
C LEU A 51 -0.53 19.30 7.96
N GLY A 52 -1.60 19.91 8.46
CA GLY A 52 -1.74 20.35 9.85
C GLY A 52 -0.92 21.59 10.23
N LYS A 53 -0.04 22.11 9.35
CA LYS A 53 0.82 23.28 9.63
C LYS A 53 0.34 24.59 8.97
N ARG A 54 -0.58 24.54 8.01
CA ARG A 54 -1.17 25.70 7.34
C ARG A 54 -2.71 25.60 7.37
N GLU A 55 -3.35 26.73 7.65
CA GLU A 55 -4.81 26.99 7.73
C GLU A 55 -5.74 25.75 7.61
N PRO A 56 -6.33 25.28 8.72
CA PRO A 56 -7.10 24.02 8.79
C PRO A 56 -8.31 23.90 7.85
N GLY A 57 -8.75 24.98 7.22
CA GLY A 57 -10.06 25.07 6.56
C GLY A 57 -10.25 24.15 5.34
N ILE A 58 -9.18 23.77 4.63
CA ILE A 58 -9.29 22.98 3.37
C ILE A 58 -8.95 21.49 3.57
N TYR A 59 -7.98 21.17 4.44
CA TYR A 59 -7.44 19.81 4.57
C TYR A 59 -7.68 19.18 5.94
N GLY A 60 -8.37 19.89 6.85
CA GLY A 60 -8.54 19.48 8.24
C GLY A 60 -7.27 19.67 9.08
N ALA A 61 -7.37 19.32 10.36
CA ALA A 61 -6.24 19.42 11.30
C ALA A 61 -5.28 18.22 11.26
N SER A 62 -5.63 17.17 10.51
CA SER A 62 -4.82 15.95 10.43
C SER A 62 -3.47 16.22 9.76
N THR A 63 -2.41 15.73 10.39
CA THR A 63 -1.05 15.75 9.86
C THR A 63 -0.80 14.53 8.96
N LEU A 64 0.30 14.56 8.21
CA LEU A 64 0.73 13.38 7.45
C LEU A 64 1.07 12.19 8.36
N SER A 65 1.56 12.45 9.59
CA SER A 65 1.84 11.41 10.57
C SER A 65 0.55 10.72 11.06
N ASP A 66 -0.54 11.48 11.18
CA ASP A 66 -1.85 10.90 11.53
C ASP A 66 -2.36 9.99 10.40
N ILE A 67 -2.17 10.39 9.14
CA ILE A 67 -2.51 9.58 7.96
C ILE A 67 -1.66 8.31 7.92
N GLU A 68 -0.36 8.40 8.22
CA GLU A 68 0.51 7.23 8.31
C GLU A 68 0.02 6.25 9.39
N ALA A 69 -0.26 6.74 10.60
CA ALA A 69 -0.78 5.91 11.69
C ALA A 69 -2.11 5.24 11.31
N LEU A 70 -3.00 5.98 10.64
CA LEU A 70 -4.27 5.47 10.12
C LEU A 70 -4.04 4.35 9.09
N CYS A 71 -3.13 4.55 8.13
CA CYS A 71 -2.81 3.56 7.11
C CYS A 71 -2.22 2.29 7.71
N ARG A 72 -1.29 2.42 8.67
CA ARG A 72 -0.68 1.28 9.37
C ARG A 72 -1.72 0.49 10.17
N SER A 73 -2.57 1.17 10.94
CA SER A 73 -3.66 0.52 11.69
C SER A 73 -4.64 -0.21 10.77
N GLU A 74 -4.99 0.38 9.64
CA GLU A 74 -5.86 -0.29 8.66
C GLU A 74 -5.14 -1.46 7.97
N GLY A 75 -3.86 -1.32 7.67
CA GLY A 75 -3.03 -2.39 7.11
C GLY A 75 -2.98 -3.63 8.00
N GLU A 76 -2.85 -3.44 9.31
CA GLU A 76 -2.93 -4.53 10.30
C GLU A 76 -4.26 -5.27 10.24
N LYS A 77 -5.39 -4.55 10.19
CA LYS A 77 -6.73 -5.16 10.08
C LYS A 77 -6.92 -5.91 8.77
N LEU A 78 -6.31 -5.42 7.68
CA LEU A 78 -6.39 -6.01 6.35
C LEU A 78 -5.36 -7.14 6.13
N GLY A 79 -4.46 -7.38 7.08
CA GLY A 79 -3.41 -8.40 6.96
C GLY A 79 -2.32 -8.07 5.94
N VAL A 80 -2.07 -6.77 5.69
CA VAL A 80 -1.06 -6.27 4.75
C VAL A 80 0.05 -5.51 5.46
N GLU A 81 1.20 -5.37 4.79
CA GLU A 81 2.30 -4.53 5.24
C GLU A 81 2.26 -3.17 4.54
N ILE A 82 2.55 -2.10 5.28
CA ILE A 82 2.50 -0.73 4.79
C ILE A 82 3.90 -0.13 4.76
N GLU A 83 4.36 0.22 3.57
CA GLU A 83 5.54 1.05 3.35
C GLU A 83 5.07 2.48 3.05
N PHE A 84 5.15 3.37 4.04
CA PHE A 84 4.64 4.74 3.92
C PHE A 84 5.79 5.72 3.63
N ARG A 85 5.71 6.45 2.52
CA ARG A 85 6.75 7.40 2.10
C ARG A 85 6.16 8.71 1.59
N GLN A 86 6.94 9.78 1.70
CA GLN A 86 6.62 11.09 1.15
C GLN A 86 7.87 11.75 0.56
N SER A 87 7.74 12.41 -0.58
CA SER A 87 8.78 13.29 -1.10
C SER A 87 8.22 14.51 -1.82
N ASN A 88 8.99 15.59 -1.78
CA ASN A 88 8.80 16.78 -2.60
C ASN A 88 9.58 16.70 -3.94
N HIS A 89 10.37 15.67 -4.16
CA HIS A 89 11.14 15.45 -5.38
C HIS A 89 10.48 14.37 -6.23
N GLU A 90 10.20 14.70 -7.49
CA GLU A 90 9.58 13.78 -8.45
C GLU A 90 10.41 12.50 -8.65
N GLY A 91 11.74 12.62 -8.73
CA GLY A 91 12.64 11.48 -8.93
C GLY A 91 12.60 10.43 -7.81
N ASP A 92 12.35 10.84 -6.57
CA ASP A 92 12.21 9.91 -5.44
C ASP A 92 10.97 9.03 -5.62
N LEU A 93 9.84 9.66 -6.00
CA LEU A 93 8.59 8.96 -6.25
C LEU A 93 8.73 8.00 -7.43
N VAL A 94 9.40 8.41 -8.52
CA VAL A 94 9.74 7.54 -9.66
C VAL A 94 10.52 6.31 -9.20
N THR A 95 11.56 6.53 -8.38
CA THR A 95 12.40 5.46 -7.86
C THR A 95 11.60 4.48 -6.99
N TRP A 96 10.72 4.99 -6.12
CA TRP A 96 9.91 4.14 -5.25
C TRP A 96 8.82 3.37 -5.99
N ILE A 97 8.29 3.92 -7.10
CA ILE A 97 7.36 3.20 -7.97
C ILE A 97 8.07 2.01 -8.64
N GLN A 98 9.31 2.19 -9.10
CA GLN A 98 10.12 1.11 -9.66
C GLN A 98 10.42 0.04 -8.61
N GLU A 99 10.83 0.46 -7.40
CA GLU A 99 11.07 -0.44 -6.26
C GLU A 99 9.81 -1.25 -5.90
N ALA A 100 8.63 -0.62 -5.90
CA ALA A 100 7.37 -1.32 -5.66
C ALA A 100 7.08 -2.38 -6.73
N GLY A 101 7.38 -2.10 -8.00
CA GLY A 101 7.28 -3.06 -9.10
C GLY A 101 8.19 -4.27 -8.90
N GLU A 102 9.47 -4.05 -8.57
CA GLU A 102 10.44 -5.11 -8.28
C GLU A 102 9.99 -6.02 -7.13
N LYS A 103 9.40 -5.42 -6.09
CA LYS A 103 8.85 -6.13 -4.92
C LYS A 103 7.47 -6.75 -5.15
N LYS A 104 6.88 -6.59 -6.33
CA LYS A 104 5.49 -7.01 -6.65
C LYS A 104 4.47 -6.44 -5.65
N ALA A 105 4.73 -5.23 -5.18
CA ALA A 105 3.87 -4.52 -4.26
C ALA A 105 2.77 -3.76 -5.00
N ALA A 106 1.66 -3.53 -4.31
CA ALA A 106 0.63 -2.60 -4.79
C ALA A 106 0.96 -1.16 -4.33
N ILE A 107 0.36 -0.16 -4.98
CA ILE A 107 0.60 1.25 -4.66
C ILE A 107 -0.72 1.97 -4.36
N LEU A 108 -0.80 2.62 -3.20
CA LEU A 108 -1.75 3.70 -2.95
C LEU A 108 -1.00 5.02 -3.07
N ILE A 109 -1.32 5.85 -4.05
CA ILE A 109 -0.57 7.09 -4.31
C ILE A 109 -1.46 8.32 -4.18
N ASN A 110 -1.01 9.29 -3.37
CA ASN A 110 -1.44 10.67 -3.45
C ASN A 110 -0.36 11.48 -4.15
N PRO A 111 -0.42 11.62 -5.49
CA PRO A 111 0.59 12.36 -6.25
C PRO A 111 0.59 13.88 -6.00
N ALA A 112 -0.41 14.40 -5.27
CA ALA A 112 -0.62 15.82 -5.04
C ALA A 112 -0.52 16.62 -6.36
N ALA A 113 0.28 17.68 -6.40
CA ALA A 113 0.42 18.52 -7.59
C ALA A 113 0.97 17.77 -8.82
N TYR A 114 1.80 16.73 -8.61
CA TYR A 114 2.44 16.01 -9.71
C TYR A 114 1.48 15.19 -10.56
N THR A 115 0.27 14.92 -10.06
CA THR A 115 -0.75 14.28 -10.90
C THR A 115 -1.04 15.11 -12.15
N HIS A 116 -0.98 16.43 -12.06
CA HIS A 116 -1.34 17.34 -13.14
C HIS A 116 -0.20 17.60 -14.13
N THR A 117 1.03 17.22 -13.79
CA THR A 117 2.22 17.66 -14.53
C THR A 117 3.19 16.54 -14.88
N SER A 118 3.21 15.45 -14.11
CA SER A 118 4.28 14.46 -14.19
C SER A 118 4.00 13.36 -15.20
N ILE A 119 4.55 13.53 -16.40
CA ILE A 119 4.68 12.44 -17.37
C ILE A 119 5.68 11.38 -16.86
N ALA A 120 6.69 11.80 -16.09
CA ALA A 120 7.69 10.89 -15.52
C ALA A 120 7.07 9.85 -14.57
N LEU A 121 6.14 10.27 -13.68
CA LEU A 121 5.40 9.33 -12.82
C LEU A 121 4.52 8.40 -13.65
N HIS A 122 3.83 8.92 -14.66
CA HIS A 122 3.01 8.11 -15.54
C HIS A 122 3.84 7.01 -16.23
N ASP A 123 5.01 7.35 -16.76
CA ASP A 123 5.87 6.39 -17.45
C ASP A 123 6.49 5.37 -16.48
N ALA A 124 6.88 5.82 -15.27
CA ALA A 124 7.35 4.93 -14.21
C ALA A 124 6.30 3.91 -13.78
N ILE A 125 5.05 4.35 -13.59
CA ILE A 125 3.92 3.46 -13.24
C ILE A 125 3.68 2.45 -14.35
N ARG A 126 3.64 2.91 -15.61
CA ARG A 126 3.42 2.03 -16.76
C ARG A 126 4.52 0.98 -16.88
N ALA A 127 5.78 1.38 -16.70
CA ALA A 127 6.92 0.47 -16.78
C ALA A 127 6.94 -0.55 -15.61
N ALA A 128 6.59 -0.11 -14.40
CA ALA A 128 6.58 -0.97 -13.21
C ALA A 128 5.40 -1.98 -13.19
N ALA A 129 4.38 -1.80 -14.04
CA ALA A 129 3.21 -2.67 -14.16
C ALA A 129 2.49 -2.94 -12.81
N VAL A 130 2.54 -1.96 -11.91
CA VAL A 130 1.99 -2.06 -10.55
C VAL A 130 0.47 -1.91 -10.54
N THR A 131 -0.20 -2.63 -9.62
CA THR A 131 -1.59 -2.34 -9.30
C THR A 131 -1.64 -1.12 -8.40
N LEU A 132 -2.29 -0.04 -8.84
CA LEU A 132 -2.42 1.17 -8.05
C LEU A 132 -3.84 1.71 -7.89
N VAL A 133 -4.04 2.47 -6.81
CA VAL A 133 -5.18 3.36 -6.60
C VAL A 133 -4.63 4.77 -6.36
N GLU A 134 -5.24 5.75 -7.01
CA GLU A 134 -4.92 7.17 -6.80
C GLU A 134 -5.87 7.76 -5.75
N VAL A 135 -5.34 8.57 -4.84
CA VAL A 135 -6.12 9.24 -3.81
C VAL A 135 -5.79 10.74 -3.72
N HIS A 136 -6.81 11.55 -3.54
CA HIS A 136 -6.71 12.99 -3.27
C HIS A 136 -7.55 13.36 -2.05
N LEU A 137 -6.95 14.09 -1.11
CA LEU A 137 -7.67 14.57 0.08
C LEU A 137 -8.88 15.44 -0.28
N SER A 138 -8.67 16.40 -1.18
CA SER A 138 -9.71 17.31 -1.68
C SER A 138 -10.36 16.79 -2.97
N ASN A 139 -11.59 17.25 -3.26
CA ASN A 139 -12.21 17.03 -4.57
C ASN A 139 -11.49 17.89 -5.62
N ILE A 140 -10.63 17.29 -6.44
CA ILE A 140 -9.84 18.01 -7.45
C ILE A 140 -10.70 18.57 -8.60
N HIS A 141 -11.89 17.99 -8.84
CA HIS A 141 -12.82 18.45 -9.87
C HIS A 141 -13.63 19.68 -9.46
N ALA A 142 -13.74 19.94 -8.15
CA ALA A 142 -14.36 21.17 -7.64
C ALA A 142 -13.40 22.37 -7.62
N ARG A 143 -12.15 22.17 -8.07
CA ARG A 143 -11.09 23.18 -8.05
C ARG A 143 -10.82 23.74 -9.45
N GLU A 144 -9.73 24.49 -9.58
CA GLU A 144 -9.31 25.13 -10.83
C GLU A 144 -9.18 24.12 -11.97
N SER A 145 -9.48 24.53 -13.20
CA SER A 145 -9.53 23.64 -14.37
C SER A 145 -8.23 22.86 -14.63
N PHE A 146 -7.08 23.46 -14.32
CA PHE A 146 -5.79 22.77 -14.45
C PHE A 146 -5.62 21.57 -13.49
N ARG A 147 -6.49 21.44 -12.48
CA ARG A 147 -6.51 20.29 -11.56
C ARG A 147 -7.42 19.16 -12.01
N HIS A 148 -8.16 19.35 -13.10
CA HIS A 148 -9.09 18.33 -13.60
C HIS A 148 -8.38 17.25 -14.40
N HIS A 149 -7.20 17.55 -14.95
CA HIS A 149 -6.38 16.60 -15.67
C HIS A 149 -5.40 15.89 -14.74
N SER A 150 -5.32 14.56 -14.87
CA SER A 150 -4.33 13.74 -14.18
C SER A 150 -3.63 12.82 -15.18
N TYR A 151 -2.31 12.81 -15.14
CA TYR A 151 -1.47 11.83 -15.81
C TYR A 151 -1.39 10.50 -15.04
N VAL A 152 -1.77 10.44 -13.77
CA VAL A 152 -1.75 9.20 -12.98
C VAL A 152 -3.06 8.41 -13.14
N SER A 153 -4.20 9.10 -13.18
CA SER A 153 -5.54 8.50 -13.19
C SER A 153 -5.77 7.46 -14.28
N PRO A 154 -5.30 7.63 -15.54
CA PRO A 154 -5.49 6.64 -16.59
C PRO A 154 -4.82 5.27 -16.32
N LEU A 155 -3.84 5.24 -15.41
CA LEU A 155 -3.12 4.02 -15.02
C LEU A 155 -3.69 3.38 -13.75
N ALA A 156 -4.53 4.11 -13.01
CA ALA A 156 -5.09 3.64 -11.75
C ALA A 156 -6.28 2.70 -11.93
N LYS A 157 -6.44 1.72 -11.02
CA LYS A 157 -7.66 0.90 -10.95
C LYS A 157 -8.89 1.72 -10.57
N GLY A 158 -8.67 2.80 -9.84
CA GLY A 158 -9.68 3.76 -9.44
C GLY A 158 -9.04 4.99 -8.83
N VAL A 159 -9.81 6.08 -8.81
CA VAL A 159 -9.42 7.36 -8.24
C VAL A 159 -10.41 7.70 -7.13
N ILE A 160 -9.89 8.07 -5.96
CA ILE A 160 -10.69 8.48 -4.80
C ILE A 160 -10.34 9.94 -4.52
N CYS A 161 -11.30 10.85 -4.56
CA CYS A 161 -11.05 12.26 -4.27
C CYS A 161 -12.14 12.89 -3.41
N GLY A 162 -11.75 13.81 -2.52
CA GLY A 162 -12.69 14.61 -1.73
C GLY A 162 -13.22 13.97 -0.45
N PHE A 163 -12.69 12.82 -0.05
CA PHE A 163 -13.06 12.14 1.19
C PHE A 163 -12.07 12.40 2.33
N GLY A 164 -11.18 13.39 2.19
CA GLY A 164 -10.15 13.68 3.19
C GLY A 164 -9.29 12.46 3.49
N VAL A 165 -8.94 12.29 4.76
CA VAL A 165 -8.07 11.19 5.22
C VAL A 165 -8.71 9.80 5.02
N ASP A 166 -10.04 9.70 5.04
CA ASP A 166 -10.75 8.43 4.84
C ASP A 166 -10.54 7.86 3.43
N GLY A 167 -10.20 8.72 2.46
CA GLY A 167 -9.83 8.28 1.12
C GLY A 167 -8.66 7.29 1.12
N TYR A 168 -7.72 7.41 2.07
CA TYR A 168 -6.60 6.47 2.19
C TYR A 168 -7.09 5.09 2.63
N VAL A 169 -7.98 5.02 3.62
CA VAL A 169 -8.59 3.77 4.10
C VAL A 169 -9.38 3.09 2.98
N MET A 170 -10.18 3.87 2.24
CA MET A 170 -10.93 3.37 1.09
C MET A 170 -10.00 2.82 0.02
N GLY A 171 -8.89 3.50 -0.26
CA GLY A 171 -7.89 3.07 -1.23
C GLY A 171 -7.18 1.77 -0.84
N LEU A 172 -6.78 1.63 0.42
CA LEU A 172 -6.18 0.38 0.93
C LEU A 172 -7.14 -0.80 0.78
N ARG A 173 -8.41 -0.63 1.17
CA ARG A 173 -9.44 -1.67 1.02
C ARG A 173 -9.67 -2.04 -0.44
N ALA A 174 -9.69 -1.06 -1.34
CA ALA A 174 -9.84 -1.29 -2.77
C ALA A 174 -8.68 -2.13 -3.33
N LEU A 175 -7.43 -1.82 -2.95
CA LEU A 175 -6.24 -2.57 -3.37
C LEU A 175 -6.27 -4.03 -2.89
N VAL A 176 -6.60 -4.25 -1.61
CA VAL A 176 -6.68 -5.62 -1.06
C VAL A 176 -7.77 -6.43 -1.76
N LYS A 177 -8.93 -5.82 -2.03
CA LYS A 177 -10.00 -6.48 -2.76
C LYS A 177 -9.61 -6.79 -4.22
N ALA A 178 -8.86 -5.91 -4.87
CA ALA A 178 -8.42 -6.12 -6.25
C ALA A 178 -7.36 -7.24 -6.39
N ALA A 179 -6.65 -7.58 -5.31
CA ALA A 179 -5.68 -8.67 -5.27
C ALA A 179 -6.31 -10.04 -4.95
N ALA A 180 -7.53 -10.09 -4.44
CA ALA A 180 -8.24 -11.34 -4.18
C ALA A 180 -8.71 -11.98 -5.51
N PRO A 181 -8.56 -13.30 -5.69
CA PRO A 181 -9.22 -14.01 -6.80
C PRO A 181 -10.73 -13.78 -6.73
N GLN A 182 -11.35 -13.44 -7.87
CA GLN A 182 -12.81 -13.38 -7.99
C GLN A 182 -13.43 -14.77 -7.98
#